data_AF-A0A067TAW4-F1
#
_entry.id   AF-A0A067TAW4-F1
#
_cell.length_a   1.000
_cell.length_b   1.000
_cell.length_c   1.000
_cell.angle_alpha   90.00
_cell.angle_beta   90.00
_cell.angle_gamma   90.00
#
_symmetry.space_group_name_H-M   'P 1'
#
loop_
_entity.id
_entity.type
_entity.pdbx_description
1 polymer ?
#
loop_
_entity_poly.entity_id
_entity_poly.type
_entity_poly.pdbx_seq_one_letter_code
_entity_poly.pdbx_strand_id
1 'polypeptide(L)'
;MAADPPAILDIRFLVAFDSFSMIALILLPIIILTAFFSSSAKRIPTWFMVVGSMHIASIANLLLLGQQKIGPRPNVGLCLFQAMLIYAYPILASLSGLSFMLQVYFSIHLALKSGSKLSKVSQRWLQIIPCAAFVAILVEVLIVGLLDISTVRRDPSGVYCNLSQPIPYYLYCHYVPPD
;
A
#
# COMPACT_ATOMS: atom_id res chain seq x y z
N MET A 1 8.27 -15.95 -36.88
CA MET A 1 7.79 -16.05 -35.49
C MET A 1 7.94 -14.65 -34.91
N ALA A 2 6.91 -13.83 -35.02
CA ALA A 2 6.94 -12.47 -34.48
C ALA A 2 6.91 -12.59 -32.96
N ALA A 3 7.99 -12.18 -32.29
CA ALA A 3 7.95 -11.95 -30.86
C ALA A 3 6.98 -10.78 -30.65
N ASP A 4 5.90 -11.00 -29.91
CA ASP A 4 5.04 -9.92 -29.47
C ASP A 4 5.91 -8.86 -28.77
N PRO A 5 5.81 -7.56 -29.14
CA PRO A 5 6.55 -6.53 -28.43
C PRO A 5 6.15 -6.53 -26.95
N PRO A 6 7.09 -6.32 -26.02
CA PRO A 6 6.81 -6.39 -24.59
C PRO A 6 5.62 -5.48 -24.27
N ALA A 7 4.58 -6.07 -23.68
CA ALA A 7 3.26 -5.50 -23.53
C ALA A 7 3.31 -4.03 -23.06
N ILE A 8 3.21 -3.11 -24.01
CA ILE A 8 2.93 -1.71 -23.75
C ILE A 8 1.53 -1.69 -23.16
N LEU A 9 1.41 -1.44 -21.84
CA LEU A 9 0.12 -1.32 -21.17
C LEU A 9 -0.79 -0.39 -21.97
N ASP A 10 -1.92 -0.91 -22.47
CA ASP A 10 -2.85 -0.15 -23.30
C ASP A 10 -3.51 0.95 -22.45
N ILE A 11 -3.62 2.15 -23.03
CA ILE A 11 -4.21 3.34 -22.41
C ILE A 11 -5.61 3.05 -21.86
N ARG A 12 -6.36 2.13 -22.49
CA ARG A 12 -7.67 1.67 -21.99
C ARG A 12 -7.58 1.03 -20.60
N PHE A 13 -6.56 0.21 -20.35
CA PHE A 13 -6.34 -0.39 -19.03
C PHE A 13 -5.97 0.65 -18.00
N LEU A 14 -5.14 1.62 -18.36
CA LEU A 14 -4.77 2.72 -17.48
C LEU A 14 -6.00 3.53 -17.04
N VAL A 15 -6.82 3.94 -18.02
CA VAL A 15 -8.06 4.69 -17.75
C VAL A 15 -9.02 3.88 -16.87
N ALA A 16 -9.17 2.58 -17.13
CA ALA A 16 -10.01 1.71 -16.29
C ALA A 16 -9.46 1.62 -14.85
N PHE A 17 -8.15 1.42 -14.70
CA PHE A 17 -7.48 1.34 -13.40
C PHE A 17 -7.61 2.63 -12.59
N ASP A 18 -7.39 3.79 -13.23
CA ASP A 18 -7.56 5.10 -12.61
C ASP A 18 -9.03 5.35 -12.24
N SER A 19 -9.97 4.93 -13.08
CA SER A 19 -11.41 5.04 -12.80
C SER A 19 -11.80 4.26 -11.55
N PHE A 20 -11.32 3.01 -11.41
CA PHE A 20 -11.54 2.21 -10.21
C PHE A 20 -10.87 2.84 -8.98
N SER A 21 -9.66 3.36 -9.13
CA SER A 21 -8.94 4.04 -8.05
C SER A 21 -9.67 5.31 -7.60
N MET A 22 -10.25 6.08 -8.52
CA MET A 22 -11.06 7.27 -8.23
C MET A 22 -12.35 6.91 -7.50
N ILE A 23 -13.05 5.87 -7.95
CA ILE A 23 -14.26 5.36 -7.27
C ILE A 23 -13.91 4.93 -5.84
N ALA A 24 -12.83 4.17 -5.65
CA ALA A 24 -12.38 3.74 -4.33
C ALA A 24 -11.96 4.92 -3.44
N LEU A 25 -11.27 5.93 -4.01
CA LEU A 25 -10.87 7.14 -3.29
C LEU A 25 -12.07 7.87 -2.69
N ILE A 26 -13.22 7.88 -3.37
CA ILE A 26 -14.44 8.55 -2.92
C ILE A 26 -15.27 7.66 -2.00
N LEU A 27 -15.49 6.40 -2.36
CA LEU A 27 -16.40 5.51 -1.64
C LEU A 27 -15.83 5.02 -0.30
N LEU A 28 -14.51 4.81 -0.19
CA LEU A 28 -13.92 4.28 1.06
C LEU A 28 -14.04 5.28 2.22
N PRO A 29 -13.78 6.60 2.06
CA PRO A 29 -14.07 7.59 3.09
C PRO A 29 -15.55 7.65 3.46
N ILE A 30 -16.46 7.56 2.49
CA ILE A 30 -17.92 7.54 2.76
C ILE A 30 -18.27 6.33 3.64
N ILE A 31 -17.69 5.16 3.36
CA ILE A 31 -17.88 3.95 4.16
C ILE A 31 -17.34 4.14 5.59
N ILE A 32 -16.14 4.73 5.74
CA ILE A 32 -15.56 5.04 7.06
C ILE A 32 -16.46 6.02 7.82
N LEU A 33 -16.88 7.10 7.17
CA LEU A 33 -17.72 8.14 7.76
C LEU A 33 -19.07 7.58 8.19
N THR A 34 -19.69 6.77 7.34
CA THR A 34 -20.94 6.07 7.65
C THR A 34 -20.77 5.13 8.83
N ALA A 35 -19.64 4.42 8.93
CA ALA A 35 -19.35 3.54 10.06
C ALA A 35 -19.14 4.32 11.37
N PHE A 36 -18.58 5.54 11.33
CA PHE A 36 -18.45 6.39 12.51
C PHE A 36 -19.79 6.95 12.98
N PHE A 37 -20.70 7.33 12.07
CA PHE A 37 -22.01 7.87 12.43
C PHE A 37 -23.09 6.81 12.70
N SER A 38 -22.88 5.57 12.26
CA SER A 38 -23.84 4.49 12.49
C SER A 38 -23.69 3.90 13.89
N SER A 39 -24.64 4.18 14.78
CA SER A 39 -24.73 3.56 16.11
C SER A 39 -25.08 2.06 16.06
N SER A 40 -25.60 1.57 14.92
CA SER A 40 -26.01 0.19 14.73
C SER A 40 -24.83 -0.74 14.38
N ALA A 41 -23.81 -0.22 13.69
CA ALA A 41 -22.71 -1.03 13.19
C ALA A 41 -21.52 -1.07 14.16
N LYS A 42 -21.46 -2.07 15.04
CA LYS A 42 -20.27 -2.33 15.86
C LYS A 42 -19.15 -2.93 15.00
N ARG A 43 -18.30 -2.08 14.43
CA ARG A 43 -17.13 -2.48 13.63
C ARG A 43 -15.91 -2.71 14.52
N ILE A 44 -15.09 -3.66 14.11
CA ILE A 44 -13.86 -4.03 14.81
C ILE A 44 -12.72 -3.11 14.31
N PRO A 45 -11.79 -2.65 15.16
CA PRO A 45 -10.76 -1.68 14.75
C PRO A 45 -9.86 -2.10 13.58
N THR A 46 -9.54 -3.39 13.43
CA THR A 46 -8.76 -3.91 12.29
C THR A 46 -9.50 -3.77 10.95
N TRP A 47 -10.83 -3.68 10.95
CA TRP A 47 -11.59 -3.41 9.74
C TRP A 47 -11.26 -2.02 9.16
N PHE A 48 -11.13 -1.01 10.02
CA PHE A 48 -10.71 0.33 9.59
C PHE A 48 -9.31 0.34 8.99
N MET A 49 -8.41 -0.53 9.47
CA MET A 49 -7.07 -0.65 8.89
C MET A 49 -7.09 -1.23 7.49
N VAL A 50 -7.93 -2.25 7.24
CA VAL A 50 -8.12 -2.81 5.88
C VAL A 50 -8.71 -1.77 4.94
N VAL A 51 -9.74 -1.03 5.37
CA VAL A 51 -10.34 0.02 4.55
C VAL A 51 -9.34 1.16 4.31
N GLY A 52 -8.60 1.55 5.35
CA GLY A 52 -7.54 2.56 5.27
C GLY A 52 -6.40 2.16 4.34
N SER A 53 -5.97 0.91 4.33
CA SER A 53 -4.92 0.44 3.42
C SER A 53 -5.35 0.50 1.96
N MET A 54 -6.61 0.18 1.66
CA MET A 54 -7.17 0.32 0.32
C MET A 54 -7.27 1.78 -0.10
N HIS A 55 -7.62 2.66 0.84
CA HIS A 55 -7.67 4.10 0.57
C HIS A 55 -6.27 4.68 0.26
N ILE A 56 -5.25 4.27 1.02
CA ILE A 56 -3.84 4.61 0.76
C ILE A 56 -3.42 4.11 -0.62
N ALA A 57 -3.79 2.90 -1.01
CA ALA A 57 -3.50 2.37 -2.34
C ALA A 57 -4.15 3.23 -3.45
N SER A 58 -5.41 3.63 -3.28
CA SER A 58 -6.09 4.54 -4.22
C SER A 58 -5.36 5.88 -4.35
N ILE A 59 -4.93 6.47 -3.23
CA ILE A 59 -4.14 7.71 -3.24
C ILE A 59 -2.83 7.47 -4.02
N ALA A 60 -2.08 6.43 -3.68
CA ALA A 60 -0.80 6.12 -4.32
C ALA A 60 -0.93 5.97 -5.83
N ASN A 61 -1.96 5.27 -6.29
CA ASN A 61 -2.23 5.06 -7.72
C ASN A 61 -2.54 6.36 -8.47
N LEU A 62 -3.24 7.29 -7.81
CA LEU A 62 -3.71 8.53 -8.43
C LEU A 62 -2.72 9.70 -8.32
N LEU A 63 -1.63 9.57 -7.55
CA LEU A 63 -0.64 10.65 -7.39
C LEU A 63 -0.04 11.13 -8.71
N LEU A 64 0.08 10.25 -9.71
CA LEU A 64 0.59 10.58 -11.05
C LEU A 64 -0.50 10.73 -12.11
N LEU A 65 -1.76 10.91 -11.73
CA LEU A 65 -2.85 11.09 -12.68
C LEU A 65 -2.53 12.21 -13.68
N GLY A 66 -2.59 11.91 -14.98
CA GLY A 66 -2.23 12.85 -16.05
C GLY A 66 -0.72 13.03 -16.29
N GLN A 67 0.13 12.51 -15.40
CA GLN A 67 1.58 12.39 -15.57
C GLN A 67 2.01 10.96 -15.93
N GLN A 68 1.07 10.03 -16.09
CA GLN A 68 1.35 8.66 -16.52
C GLN A 68 1.74 8.59 -18.01
N LYS A 69 2.68 7.72 -18.36
CA LYS A 69 3.12 7.32 -19.72
C LYS A 69 3.50 8.46 -20.68
N ILE A 70 2.51 9.20 -21.18
CA ILE A 70 2.63 10.28 -22.19
C ILE A 70 2.75 11.66 -21.51
N GLY A 71 2.39 11.75 -20.23
CA GLY A 71 2.46 12.99 -19.47
C GLY A 71 3.89 13.47 -19.16
N PRO A 72 4.04 14.76 -18.76
CA PRO A 72 5.32 15.35 -18.42
C PRO A 72 6.01 14.55 -17.31
N ARG A 73 7.35 14.58 -17.26
CA ARG A 73 8.11 13.91 -16.20
C ARG A 73 7.65 14.43 -14.82
N PRO A 74 7.43 13.54 -13.84
CA PRO A 74 6.89 13.96 -12.56
C PRO A 74 7.98 14.68 -11.76
N ASN A 75 7.58 15.54 -10.83
CA ASN A 75 8.53 16.06 -9.86
C ASN A 75 9.15 14.89 -9.08
N VAL A 76 10.46 14.93 -8.87
CA VAL A 76 11.19 13.84 -8.21
C VAL A 76 10.66 13.55 -6.80
N GLY A 77 10.29 14.59 -6.03
CA GLY A 77 9.69 14.41 -4.70
C GLY A 77 8.32 13.74 -4.75
N LEU A 78 7.47 14.10 -5.72
CA LEU A 78 6.18 13.44 -5.94
C LEU A 78 6.38 11.98 -6.36
N CYS A 79 7.37 11.72 -7.22
CA CYS A 79 7.75 10.40 -7.70
C CYS A 79 8.27 9.52 -6.55
N LEU A 80 9.13 10.05 -5.68
CA LEU A 80 9.62 9.38 -4.49
C LEU A 80 8.48 9.08 -3.51
N PHE A 81 7.61 10.06 -3.25
CA PHE A 81 6.47 9.88 -2.37
C PHE A 81 5.51 8.79 -2.89
N GLN A 82 5.26 8.78 -4.20
CA GLN A 82 4.48 7.70 -4.80
C GLN A 82 5.18 6.34 -4.65
N ALA A 83 6.48 6.26 -4.95
CA ALA A 83 7.24 5.03 -4.81
C ALA A 83 7.17 4.50 -3.36
N MET A 84 7.39 5.36 -2.36
CA MET A 84 7.24 5.01 -0.94
C MET A 84 5.90 4.33 -0.66
N LEU A 85 4.79 4.93 -1.12
CA LEU A 85 3.47 4.35 -0.91
C LEU A 85 3.28 3.04 -1.68
N ILE A 86 3.72 2.95 -2.94
CA ILE A 86 3.62 1.76 -3.79
C ILE A 86 4.35 0.55 -3.18
N TYR A 87 5.52 0.76 -2.59
CA TYR A 87 6.26 -0.30 -1.89
C TYR A 87 5.67 -0.64 -0.52
N ALA A 88 5.16 0.35 0.22
CA ALA A 88 4.70 0.14 1.60
C ALA A 88 3.26 -0.39 1.70
N TYR A 89 2.33 0.04 0.82
CA TYR A 89 0.92 -0.34 0.92
C TYR A 89 0.65 -1.86 0.87
N PRO A 90 1.37 -2.71 0.10
CA PRO A 90 1.10 -4.13 0.05
C PRO A 90 1.32 -4.78 1.41
N ILE A 91 2.38 -4.35 2.12
CA ILE A 91 2.69 -4.81 3.48
C ILE A 91 1.57 -4.42 4.45
N LEU A 92 1.11 -3.17 4.39
CA LEU A 92 -0.01 -2.71 5.21
C LEU A 92 -1.29 -3.49 4.92
N ALA A 93 -1.62 -3.71 3.64
CA ALA A 93 -2.82 -4.41 3.21
C ALA A 93 -2.81 -5.88 3.66
N SER A 94 -1.71 -6.60 3.41
CA SER A 94 -1.56 -8.00 3.80
C SER A 94 -1.60 -8.19 5.31
N LEU A 95 -0.85 -7.38 6.07
CA LEU A 95 -0.82 -7.49 7.54
C LEU A 95 -2.12 -7.02 8.19
N SER A 96 -2.77 -5.99 7.65
CA SER A 96 -4.11 -5.57 8.13
C SER A 96 -5.16 -6.63 7.83
N GLY A 97 -5.11 -7.25 6.65
CA GLY A 97 -5.99 -8.37 6.30
C GLY A 97 -5.81 -9.56 7.22
N LEU A 98 -4.57 -9.97 7.48
CA LEU A 98 -4.26 -11.03 8.45
C LEU A 98 -4.77 -10.67 9.85
N SER A 99 -4.51 -9.44 10.29
CA SER A 99 -4.93 -8.97 11.61
C SER A 99 -6.45 -8.94 11.77
N PHE A 100 -7.17 -8.56 10.72
CA PHE A 100 -8.63 -8.63 10.67
C PHE A 100 -9.13 -10.07 10.77
N MET A 101 -8.57 -11.00 9.99
CA MET A 101 -8.96 -12.41 10.03
C MET A 101 -8.68 -13.05 11.40
N LEU A 102 -7.51 -12.79 11.98
CA LEU A 102 -7.17 -13.26 13.32
C LEU A 102 -8.11 -12.68 14.38
N GLN A 103 -8.42 -11.39 14.30
CA GLN A 103 -9.32 -10.76 15.26
C GLN A 103 -10.74 -11.34 15.19
N VAL A 104 -11.26 -11.56 13.98
CA VAL A 104 -12.58 -12.19 13.78
C VAL A 104 -12.57 -13.62 14.28
N TYR A 105 -11.56 -14.41 13.88
CA TYR A 105 -11.40 -15.80 14.30
C TYR A 105 -11.36 -15.95 15.82
N PHE A 106 -10.48 -15.19 16.49
CA PHE A 106 -10.36 -15.27 17.95
C PHE A 106 -11.60 -14.72 18.66
N SER A 107 -12.25 -13.67 18.14
CA SER A 107 -13.47 -13.14 18.73
C SER A 107 -14.61 -14.16 18.70
N ILE A 108 -14.78 -14.89 17.59
CA ILE A 108 -15.79 -15.95 17.47
C ILE A 108 -15.42 -17.14 18.35
N HIS A 109 -14.17 -17.61 18.27
CA HIS A 109 -13.72 -18.78 19.03
C HIS A 109 -13.80 -18.56 20.55
N LEU A 110 -13.40 -17.40 21.05
CA LEU A 110 -13.48 -17.08 22.49
C LEU A 110 -14.93 -16.90 22.96
N ALA A 111 -15.79 -16.32 22.14
CA ALA A 111 -17.21 -16.19 22.43
C ALA A 111 -17.89 -17.57 22.53
N LEU A 112 -17.59 -18.49 21.61
CA LEU A 112 -18.17 -19.84 21.61
C LEU A 112 -17.59 -20.75 22.70
N LYS A 113 -16.27 -20.74 22.90
CA LYS A 113 -15.59 -21.67 23.81
C LYS A 113 -15.71 -21.25 25.29
N SER A 114 -15.65 -19.95 25.56
CA SER A 114 -15.45 -19.44 26.93
C SER A 114 -16.41 -18.31 27.30
N GLY A 115 -17.25 -17.83 26.37
CA GLY A 115 -18.03 -16.60 26.56
C GLY A 115 -17.15 -15.35 26.80
N SER A 116 -15.85 -15.44 26.51
CA SER A 116 -14.87 -14.40 26.81
C SER A 116 -14.58 -13.54 25.57
N LYS A 117 -13.96 -12.39 25.78
CA LYS A 117 -13.57 -11.46 24.71
C LYS A 117 -12.07 -11.47 24.54
N LEU A 118 -11.62 -11.13 23.33
CA LEU A 118 -10.20 -10.93 23.07
C LEU A 118 -9.63 -9.86 24.01
N SER A 119 -8.45 -10.12 24.57
CA SER A 119 -7.76 -9.16 25.43
C SER A 119 -7.46 -7.87 24.67
N LYS A 120 -7.64 -6.72 25.33
CA LYS A 120 -7.30 -5.39 24.77
C LYS A 120 -5.83 -5.32 24.33
N VAL A 121 -4.93 -6.04 25.00
CA VAL A 121 -3.51 -6.08 24.66
C VAL A 121 -3.30 -6.79 23.32
N SER A 122 -3.88 -7.98 23.14
CA SER A 122 -3.81 -8.72 21.87
C SER A 122 -4.41 -7.91 20.73
N GLN A 123 -5.55 -7.26 20.96
CA GLN A 123 -6.17 -6.37 19.99
C GLN A 123 -5.27 -5.19 19.59
N ARG A 124 -4.55 -4.57 20.53
CA ARG A 124 -3.59 -3.49 20.20
C ARG A 124 -2.43 -4.00 19.36
N TRP A 125 -1.87 -5.17 19.68
CA TRP A 125 -0.78 -5.76 18.89
C TRP A 125 -1.17 -6.03 17.44
N LEU A 126 -2.40 -6.52 17.22
CA LEU A 126 -2.97 -6.70 15.87
C LEU A 126 -3.06 -5.39 15.06
N GLN A 127 -2.98 -4.22 15.72
CA GLN A 127 -2.97 -2.92 15.04
C GLN A 127 -1.57 -2.33 14.91
N ILE A 128 -0.75 -2.48 15.94
CA ILE A 128 0.60 -1.92 15.98
C ILE A 128 1.50 -2.59 14.94
N ILE A 129 1.42 -3.92 14.79
CA ILE A 129 2.31 -4.67 13.90
C ILE A 129 2.17 -4.21 12.43
N PRO A 130 0.96 -4.15 11.81
CA PRO A 130 0.83 -3.67 10.44
C PRO A 130 1.30 -2.22 10.26
N CYS A 131 0.98 -1.34 11.21
CA CYS A 131 1.38 0.07 11.14
C CYS A 131 2.89 0.26 11.26
N ALA A 132 3.53 -0.46 12.19
CA ALA A 132 4.98 -0.41 12.37
C ALA A 132 5.72 -0.93 11.14
N ALA A 133 5.26 -2.06 10.57
CA ALA A 133 5.84 -2.60 9.34
C ALA A 133 5.66 -1.64 8.15
N PHE A 134 4.48 -1.03 8.00
CA PHE A 134 4.24 -0.02 6.98
C PHE A 134 5.19 1.18 7.09
N VAL A 135 5.35 1.73 8.30
CA VAL A 135 6.26 2.86 8.56
C VAL A 135 7.71 2.46 8.30
N ALA A 136 8.12 1.25 8.68
CA ALA A 136 9.48 0.76 8.42
C ALA A 136 9.81 0.78 6.91
N ILE A 137 8.90 0.26 6.07
CA ILE A 137 9.09 0.26 4.61
C ILE A 137 9.06 1.67 4.03
N LEU A 138 8.18 2.56 4.52
CA LEU A 138 8.18 3.96 4.09
C LEU A 138 9.53 4.64 4.35
N VAL A 139 10.07 4.44 5.56
CA VAL A 139 11.35 5.01 5.98
C VAL A 139 12.49 4.41 5.17
N GLU A 140 12.49 3.10 4.93
CA GLU A 140 13.49 2.42 4.11
C GLU A 140 13.53 3.00 2.68
N VAL A 141 12.38 3.09 2.01
CA VAL A 141 12.31 3.63 0.64
C VAL A 141 12.70 5.11 0.61
N LEU A 142 12.31 5.88 1.63
CA LEU A 142 12.70 7.28 1.76
C LEU A 142 14.23 7.43 1.90
N ILE A 143 14.85 6.65 2.78
CA ILE A 143 16.31 6.69 2.99
C ILE A 143 17.02 6.33 1.70
N VAL A 144 16.66 5.23 1.04
CA VAL A 144 17.29 4.80 -0.22
C VAL A 144 17.10 5.86 -1.32
N GLY A 145 15.89 6.42 -1.45
CA GLY A 145 15.61 7.45 -2.45
C GLY A 145 16.30 8.79 -2.19
N LEU A 146 16.59 9.14 -0.93
CA LEU A 146 17.35 10.35 -0.58
C LEU A 146 18.86 10.16 -0.70
N LEU A 147 19.37 8.95 -0.46
CA LEU A 147 20.79 8.63 -0.61
C LEU A 147 21.21 8.67 -2.09
N ASP A 148 20.35 8.21 -3.00
CA ASP A 148 20.59 8.30 -4.44
C ASP A 148 19.32 8.69 -5.19
N ILE A 149 19.13 10.00 -5.32
CA ILE A 149 17.99 10.59 -6.01
C ILE A 149 17.90 10.19 -7.50
N SER A 150 19.02 9.81 -8.11
CA SER A 150 19.07 9.39 -9.51
C SER A 150 18.38 8.04 -9.74
N THR A 151 18.20 7.26 -8.67
CA THR A 151 17.49 5.97 -8.72
C THR A 151 15.98 6.13 -8.81
N VAL A 152 15.43 7.28 -8.40
CA VAL A 152 13.99 7.57 -8.41
C VAL A 152 13.55 7.91 -9.82
N ARG A 153 12.87 6.97 -10.47
CA ARG A 153 12.39 7.18 -11.84
C ARG A 153 11.01 6.58 -12.06
N ARG A 154 10.35 7.04 -13.11
CA ARG A 154 9.12 6.42 -13.60
C ARG A 154 9.46 5.00 -14.10
N ASP A 155 8.67 4.03 -13.66
CA ASP A 155 8.76 2.65 -14.12
C ASP A 155 8.58 2.57 -15.65
N PRO A 156 9.18 1.59 -16.36
CA PRO A 156 8.99 1.42 -17.80
C PRO A 156 7.53 1.29 -18.23
N SER A 157 6.63 0.80 -17.37
CA SER A 157 5.18 0.79 -17.63
C SER A 157 4.57 2.20 -17.74
N GLY A 158 5.23 3.19 -17.14
CA GLY A 158 4.80 4.58 -17.11
C GLY A 158 3.70 4.89 -16.09
N VAL A 159 3.29 3.91 -15.28
CA VAL A 159 2.12 4.03 -14.37
C VAL A 159 2.50 4.58 -13.00
N TYR A 160 3.63 4.13 -12.46
CA TYR A 160 4.11 4.48 -11.14
C TYR A 160 5.61 4.79 -11.16
N CYS A 161 6.11 5.31 -10.05
CA CYS A 161 7.52 5.49 -9.80
C CYS A 161 8.12 4.31 -9.04
N ASN A 162 9.35 3.94 -9.39
CA ASN A 162 10.11 2.89 -8.76
C ASN A 162 11.51 3.37 -8.37
N LEU A 163 12.18 2.57 -7.54
CA LEU A 163 13.62 2.68 -7.35
C LEU A 163 14.31 1.76 -8.37
N SER A 164 15.31 2.30 -9.06
CA SER A 164 16.02 1.60 -10.14
C SER A 164 16.71 0.32 -9.70
N GLN A 165 17.09 0.23 -8.43
CA GLN A 165 17.70 -0.93 -7.80
C GLN A 165 16.66 -1.54 -6.84
N PRO A 166 16.31 -2.83 -6.98
CA PRO A 166 15.48 -3.52 -5.99
C PRO A 166 16.13 -3.41 -4.61
N ILE A 167 15.33 -3.11 -3.59
CA ILE A 167 15.77 -2.95 -2.18
C ILE A 167 16.66 -4.12 -1.66
N PRO A 168 16.44 -5.40 -2.05
CA PRO A 168 17.36 -6.49 -1.68
C PRO A 168 18.80 -6.33 -2.20
N TYR A 169 18.99 -5.57 -3.28
CA TYR A 169 20.28 -5.39 -3.95
C TYR A 169 21.18 -4.37 -3.24
N TYR A 170 20.59 -3.36 -2.60
CA TYR A 170 21.35 -2.35 -1.85
C TYR A 170 22.01 -2.93 -0.59
N LEU A 171 21.31 -3.82 0.12
CA LEU A 171 21.89 -4.57 1.25
C LEU A 171 22.99 -5.54 0.77
N TYR A 172 22.82 -6.14 -0.41
CA TYR A 172 23.79 -7.07 -0.97
C TYR A 172 25.08 -6.36 -1.43
N CYS A 173 24.97 -5.25 -2.16
CA CYS A 173 26.14 -4.50 -2.64
C CYS A 173 26.88 -3.72 -1.54
N HIS A 174 26.21 -3.33 -0.45
CA HIS A 174 26.90 -2.70 0.69
C HIS A 174 27.67 -3.72 1.55
N TYR A 175 27.31 -5.00 1.51
CA TYR A 175 27.98 -6.06 2.29
C TYR A 175 29.01 -6.88 1.51
N VAL A 176 29.00 -6.83 0.18
CA VAL A 176 29.98 -7.53 -0.67
C VAL A 176 31.00 -6.51 -1.20
N PRO A 177 32.23 -6.45 -0.64
CA PRO A 177 33.29 -5.63 -1.21
C PRO A 177 33.67 -6.16 -2.60
N PRO A 178 34.11 -5.28 -3.52
CA PRO A 178 34.62 -5.72 -4.81
C PRO A 178 35.93 -6.50 -4.60
N ASP A 179 35.99 -7.72 -5.13
CA ASP A 179 37.22 -8.50 -5.29
C ASP A 179 38.15 -7.85 -6.33
#